data_AF-A0A380K966-F1
#
_entry.id   AF-A0A380K966-F1
#
_cell.length_a   1.000
_cell.length_b   1.000
_cell.length_c   1.000
_cell.angle_alpha   90.00
_cell.angle_beta   90.00
_cell.angle_gamma   90.00
#
_symmetry.space_group_name_H-M   'P 1'
#
loop_
_entity.id
_entity.type
_entity.pdbx_description
1 polymer ?
#
loop_
_entity_poly.entity_id
_entity_poly.type
_entity_poly.pdbx_seq_one_letter_code
_entity_poly.pdbx_strand_id
1 'polypeptide(L)' 'MELKNNVYLATFYSGNISQDKIQKMLTYIEQEQVEVRPERVFDLDSIQAAHDYLDSVAAFGKVIVLNKEENFSDK' A
#
# COMPACT_ATOMS: atom_id res chain seq x y z
N MET A 1 4.48 -21.76 4.92
CA MET A 1 4.95 -21.79 3.53
C MET A 1 5.55 -20.43 3.23
N GLU A 2 6.88 -20.30 3.29
CA GLU A 2 7.53 -19.04 2.91
C GLU A 2 7.56 -18.96 1.38
N LEU A 3 7.02 -17.87 0.83
CA LEU A 3 7.10 -17.58 -0.59
C LEU A 3 8.56 -17.28 -0.94
N LYS A 4 9.22 -18.23 -1.62
CA LYS A 4 10.60 -18.06 -2.11
C LYS A 4 10.68 -16.80 -2.98
N ASN A 5 11.80 -16.08 -2.90
CA ASN A 5 12.16 -14.91 -3.72
C ASN A 5 11.62 -13.52 -3.31
N ASN A 6 11.05 -13.33 -2.11
CA ASN A 6 10.48 -12.03 -1.71
C ASN A 6 9.50 -11.48 -2.77
N VAL A 7 8.64 -12.34 -3.32
CA VAL A 7 7.71 -12.01 -4.42
C VAL A 7 6.77 -10.87 -4.05
N TYR A 8 6.53 -10.67 -2.75
CA TYR A 8 5.85 -9.49 -2.21
C TYR A 8 6.86 -8.55 -1.57
N LEU A 9 6.76 -7.26 -1.93
CA LEU A 9 7.72 -6.24 -1.49
C LEU A 9 7.85 -6.21 0.03
N ALA A 10 6.73 -6.26 0.75
CA ALA A 10 6.69 -6.59 2.16
C ALA A 10 6.01 -7.96 2.32
N THR A 11 6.76 -8.95 2.78
CA THR A 11 6.15 -10.09 3.46
C THR A 11 5.78 -9.66 4.88
N PHE A 12 5.34 -10.58 5.75
CA PHE A 12 5.13 -10.29 7.18
C PHE A 12 6.40 -9.77 7.91
N TYR A 13 7.56 -9.77 7.24
CA TYR A 13 8.83 -9.25 7.76
C TYR A 13 9.46 -8.23 6.79
N SER A 14 9.58 -6.99 7.27
CA SER A 14 10.14 -5.85 6.51
C SER A 14 11.67 -5.83 6.45
N GLY A 15 12.36 -6.65 7.24
CA GLY A 15 13.84 -6.70 7.23
C GLY A 15 14.45 -7.25 5.95
N ASN A 16 13.65 -7.87 5.08
CA ASN A 16 14.10 -8.42 3.80
C ASN A 16 14.05 -7.40 2.63
N ILE A 17 13.61 -6.17 2.94
CA ILE A 17 13.45 -5.07 1.98
C ILE A 17 14.68 -4.19 2.03
N SER A 18 15.27 -3.93 0.86
CA SER A 18 16.35 -2.95 0.72
C SER A 18 15.85 -1.71 -0.01
N GLN A 19 16.50 -0.57 0.24
CA GLN A 19 16.26 0.68 -0.49
C GLN A 19 16.35 0.48 -2.02
N ASP A 20 17.34 -0.29 -2.49
CA ASP A 20 17.53 -0.60 -3.92
C ASP A 20 16.32 -1.32 -4.53
N LYS A 21 15.72 -2.28 -3.81
CA LYS A 21 14.51 -2.98 -4.30
C LYS A 21 13.31 -2.04 -4.39
N ILE A 22 13.14 -1.17 -3.40
CA ILE A 22 12.06 -0.16 -3.43
C ILE A 22 12.27 0.78 -4.61
N GLN A 23 13.49 1.29 -4.80
CA GLN A 23 13.80 2.20 -5.89
C GLN A 23 13.55 1.55 -7.25
N LYS A 24 13.95 0.29 -7.45
CA LYS A 24 13.68 -0.46 -8.69
C LYS A 24 12.18 -0.60 -8.96
N MET A 25 11.37 -0.86 -7.94
CA MET A 25 9.92 -0.91 -8.09
C MET A 25 9.34 0.44 -8.49
N LEU A 26 9.74 1.52 -7.82
CA LEU A 26 9.27 2.88 -8.15
C LEU A 26 9.66 3.28 -9.57
N THR A 27 10.91 3.04 -9.96
CA THR A 27 11.37 3.30 -11.34
C THR A 27 10.60 2.48 -12.37
N TYR A 28 10.27 1.22 -12.08
CA TYR A 28 9.45 0.40 -12.97
C TYR A 28 8.03 0.96 -13.12
N ILE A 29 7.39 1.38 -12.03
CA ILE A 29 6.06 2.01 -12.06
C ILE A 29 6.07 3.24 -12.97
N GLU A 30 7.09 4.09 -12.85
CA GLU A 30 7.24 5.29 -13.66
C GLU A 30 7.52 4.97 -15.13
N GLN A 31 8.43 4.04 -15.42
CA GLN A 31 8.83 3.72 -16.80
C GLN A 31 7.72 3.05 -17.59
N GLU A 32 7.00 2.10 -16.98
CA GLU A 32 5.94 1.34 -17.62
C GLU A 32 4.57 1.99 -17.46
N GLN A 33 4.50 3.17 -16.83
CA GLN A 33 3.25 3.91 -16.57
C GLN A 33 2.20 3.02 -15.90
N VAL A 34 2.64 2.21 -14.94
CA VAL A 34 1.76 1.27 -14.22
C VAL A 34 0.69 2.07 -13.48
N GLU A 35 -0.57 1.77 -13.73
CA GLU A 35 -1.67 2.42 -13.02
C GLU A 35 -1.66 2.03 -11.54
N VAL A 36 -1.23 2.97 -10.69
CA VAL A 36 -1.25 2.84 -9.23
C VAL A 36 -2.29 3.79 -8.65
N ARG A 37 -3.39 3.23 -8.16
CA ARG A 37 -4.42 3.96 -7.43
C ARG A 37 -4.90 3.16 -6.21
N PRO A 38 -5.21 3.83 -5.09
CA PRO A 38 -5.96 3.18 -4.02
C PRO A 38 -7.35 2.81 -4.52
N GLU A 39 -7.87 1.70 -4.03
CA GLU A 39 -9.26 1.29 -4.27
C GLU A 39 -10.22 2.16 -3.45
N ARG A 40 -9.86 2.41 -2.20
CA ARG A 40 -10.61 3.22 -1.24
C ARG A 40 -9.65 4.00 -0.36
N VAL A 41 -10.04 5.23 -0.06
CA VAL A 41 -9.36 6.09 0.92
C VAL A 41 -10.36 6.42 2.02
N PHE A 42 -9.97 6.17 3.27
CA PHE A 42 -10.72 6.53 4.46
C PHE A 42 -9.93 7.55 5.28
N ASP A 43 -10.64 8.31 6.09
CA ASP A 43 -10.03 9.12 7.13
C ASP A 43 -9.74 8.26 8.37
N LEU A 44 -8.75 8.66 9.18
CA LEU A 44 -8.44 7.96 10.44
C LEU A 44 -9.65 7.87 11.37
N ASP A 45 -10.49 8.92 11.42
CA ASP A 45 -11.74 8.92 12.20
C ASP A 45 -12.73 7.84 11.74
N SER A 46 -12.60 7.37 10.49
CA SER A 46 -13.43 6.33 9.87
C SER A 46 -12.75 4.96 9.83
N ILE A 47 -11.79 4.71 10.73
CA ILE A 47 -11.04 3.43 10.77
C ILE A 47 -11.94 2.21 10.88
N GLN A 48 -13.07 2.30 11.60
CA GLN A 48 -14.03 1.21 11.69
C GLN A 48 -14.64 0.86 10.33
N ALA A 49 -15.03 1.87 9.54
CA ALA A 49 -15.57 1.66 8.20
C ALA A 49 -14.52 1.07 7.24
N ALA A 50 -13.24 1.39 7.45
CA ALA A 50 -12.15 0.80 6.69
C ALA A 50 -12.02 -0.71 6.98
N HIS A 51 -12.15 -1.13 8.24
CA HIS A 51 -12.18 -2.54 8.64
C HIS A 51 -13.42 -3.25 8.08
N ASP A 52 -14.60 -2.67 8.22
CA ASP A 52 -15.85 -3.25 7.69
C ASP A 52 -15.77 -3.47 6.18
N TYR A 53 -15.14 -2.54 5.44
CA TYR A 53 -14.91 -2.69 4.00
C TYR A 53 -13.95 -3.85 3.71
N LEU A 54 -12.84 -3.96 4.45
CA LEU A 54 -11.84 -5.04 4.28
C LEU A 54 -12.42 -6.44 4.56
N ASP A 55 -13.34 -6.54 5.51
CA ASP A 55 -14.03 -7.80 5.85
C ASP A 55 -15.13 -8.16 4.84
N SER A 56 -15.49 -7.24 3.95
CA SER A 56 -16.51 -7.47 2.92
C SER A 56 -15.96 -8.20 1.70
N VAL A 57 -16.84 -8.90 0.99
CA VAL A 57 -16.51 -9.53 -0.31
C VAL A 57 -16.15 -8.52 -1.42
N ALA A 58 -16.37 -7.23 -1.16
CA ALA A 58 -16.06 -6.15 -2.10
C ALA A 58 -14.64 -5.59 -1.92
N ALA A 59 -13.89 -6.03 -0.91
CA ALA A 59 -12.51 -5.59 -0.70
C ALA A 59 -11.56 -6.27 -1.68
N PHE A 60 -11.16 -5.53 -2.71
CA PHE A 60 -10.12 -5.94 -3.65
C PHE A 60 -9.19 -4.76 -3.96
N GLY A 61 -7.89 -4.95 -3.73
CA GLY A 61 -6.88 -3.91 -3.96
C GLY A 61 -6.41 -3.23 -2.68
N LYS A 62 -5.86 -2.02 -2.81
CA LYS A 62 -5.21 -1.31 -1.70
C LYS A 62 -6.17 -0.29 -1.07
N VAL A 63 -6.44 -0.47 0.22
CA VAL A 63 -7.13 0.53 1.06
C VAL A 63 -6.09 1.40 1.76
N ILE A 64 -6.33 2.72 1.78
CA ILE A 64 -5.49 3.70 2.48
C ILE A 64 -6.33 4.37 3.57
N VAL A 65 -5.74 4.55 4.74
CA VAL A 65 -6.30 5.39 5.81
C VAL A 65 -5.39 6.59 5.97
N LEU A 66 -5.92 7.79 5.76
CA LEU A 66 -5.17 9.03 5.88
C LEU A 66 -5.27 9.58 7.30
N ASN A 67 -4.12 9.89 7.88
CA ASN A 67 -4.07 10.71 9.09
C ASN A 67 -4.09 12.19 8.68
N LYS A 68 -5.20 12.90 8.96
CA LYS A 68 -5.39 14.31 8.58
C LYS A 68 -4.44 15.29 9.28
N GLU A 69 -3.76 14.85 10.33
CA GLU A 69 -2.76 15.68 11.02
C GLU A 69 -1.46 15.85 10.22
N GLU A 70 -1.23 15.03 9.18
CA GLU A 70 -0.16 15.23 8.21
C GLU A 70 -0.73 15.64 6.84
N ASN A 71 -0.79 16.95 6.59
CA ASN A 71 -1.01 17.47 5.24
C ASN A 71 0.22 17.15 4.38
N PHE A 72 0.14 16.08 3.59
CA PHE A 72 1.13 15.77 2.55
C PHE A 72 1.10 16.75 1.36
N SER A 73 0.21 17.75 1.38
CA SER A 73 0.12 18.82 0.38
C SER A 73 1.16 19.94 0.58
N ASP A 74 1.87 19.96 1.71
CA ASP A 74 2.86 21.02 2.04
C ASP A 74 4.32 20.58 1.86
N LYS A 75 4.59 19.51 1.10
CA LYS A 75 5.95 19.07 0.74
C LYS A 75 6.15 18.96 -0.76
#